data_AF-A0AAV6B6V2-F1
#
_entry.id   AF-A0AAV6B6V2-F1
#
_cell.length_a   1.000
_cell.length_b   1.000
_cell.length_c   1.000
_cell.angle_alpha   90.00
_cell.angle_beta   90.00
_cell.angle_gamma   90.00
#
_symmetry.space_group_name_H-M   'P 1'
#
loop_
_entity.id
_entity.type
_entity.pdbx_description
1 polymer ?
#
loop_
_entity_poly.entity_id
_entity_poly.type
_entity_poly.pdbx_seq_one_letter_code
_entity_poly.pdbx_strand_id
1 'polypeptide(L)'
;TDRQAKSRALEKEKSELLKSLLGVDPIKERNKENGYEDYWNWLYSFASEEKQQQLRDVNESYDQKLQALYRVSMRDDDDEKEIRKLQREKLAAAAGILSPQEFEEYELRTAQVAVQLRHDLDGFEPSAQEFREIYKLRKAREDDLAYVSDPDDEDGQNKRLKAVTDVEQQIKQTLGAQRFAEYEYAQDHSYKELVRSLSRNDMPSMLANKAYEMKTGAEQAARRVRSDESLSVEQRNEALKAIHAETEKGLRQQLGEKVFSSYKRSGGFWLNNLAPRETIRRP
;
A
#
# COMPACT_ATOMS: atom_id res chain seq x y z
N THR A 1 -7.70 -13.95 -29.94
CA THR A 1 -8.01 -14.65 -31.22
C THR A 1 -8.77 -13.69 -32.13
N ASP A 2 -8.74 -13.89 -33.46
CA ASP A 2 -9.42 -13.03 -34.45
C ASP A 2 -10.92 -12.81 -34.15
N ARG A 3 -11.55 -13.80 -33.51
CA ARG A 3 -12.95 -13.76 -33.02
C ARG A 3 -13.19 -12.72 -31.93
N GLN A 4 -12.24 -12.52 -31.01
CA GLN A 4 -12.36 -11.51 -29.96
C GLN A 4 -12.18 -10.09 -30.51
N ALA A 5 -11.26 -9.88 -31.47
CA ALA A 5 -11.07 -8.60 -32.13
C ALA A 5 -12.34 -8.18 -32.90
N LYS A 6 -12.92 -9.11 -33.68
CA LYS A 6 -14.20 -8.90 -34.38
C LYS A 6 -15.36 -8.61 -33.43
N SER A 7 -15.45 -9.33 -32.30
CA SER A 7 -16.49 -9.08 -31.30
C SER A 7 -16.38 -7.69 -30.66
N ARG A 8 -15.16 -7.19 -30.44
CA ARG A 8 -14.93 -5.85 -29.87
C ARG A 8 -15.19 -4.73 -30.86
N ALA A 9 -14.78 -4.90 -32.12
CA ALA A 9 -15.12 -3.95 -33.19
C ALA A 9 -16.64 -3.82 -33.34
N LEU A 10 -17.36 -4.96 -33.28
CA LEU A 10 -18.82 -4.98 -33.31
C LEU A 10 -19.44 -4.26 -32.11
N GLU A 11 -18.89 -4.45 -30.90
CA GLU A 11 -19.37 -3.74 -29.70
C GLU A 11 -19.07 -2.23 -29.76
N LYS A 12 -17.94 -1.81 -30.36
CA LYS A 12 -17.61 -0.40 -30.59
C LYS A 12 -18.56 0.25 -31.59
N GLU A 13 -18.78 -0.37 -32.76
CA GLU A 13 -19.78 0.09 -33.73
C GLU A 13 -21.18 0.15 -33.13
N LYS A 14 -21.55 -0.86 -32.34
CA LYS A 14 -22.84 -0.90 -31.66
C LYS A 14 -22.98 0.21 -30.63
N SER A 15 -21.96 0.48 -29.81
CA SER A 15 -21.98 1.59 -28.85
C SER A 15 -22.06 2.95 -29.57
N GLU A 16 -21.27 3.16 -30.63
CA GLU A 16 -21.30 4.40 -31.43
C GLU A 16 -22.66 4.61 -32.10
N LEU A 17 -23.25 3.55 -32.66
CA LEU A 17 -24.58 3.60 -33.24
C LEU A 17 -25.65 3.90 -32.19
N LEU A 18 -25.61 3.22 -31.04
CA LEU A 18 -26.56 3.43 -29.96
C LEU A 18 -26.44 4.84 -29.36
N LYS A 19 -25.22 5.36 -29.22
CA LYS A 19 -24.97 6.73 -28.77
C LYS A 19 -25.50 7.75 -29.79
N SER A 20 -25.37 7.49 -31.09
CA SER A 20 -25.93 8.36 -32.13
C SER A 20 -27.46 8.37 -32.16
N LEU A 21 -28.10 7.23 -31.87
CA LEU A 21 -29.55 7.07 -31.92
C LEU A 21 -30.26 7.52 -30.64
N LEU A 22 -29.63 7.31 -29.48
CA LEU A 22 -30.25 7.53 -28.16
C LEU A 22 -29.69 8.74 -27.43
N GLY A 23 -28.61 9.36 -27.94
CA GLY A 23 -27.89 10.45 -27.29
C GLY A 23 -27.09 10.05 -26.05
N VAL A 24 -27.19 8.79 -25.62
CA VAL A 24 -26.54 8.21 -24.43
C VAL A 24 -26.02 6.81 -24.75
N ASP A 25 -24.95 6.39 -24.09
CA ASP A 25 -24.44 5.01 -24.19
C ASP A 25 -25.21 4.11 -23.21
N PRO A 26 -26.05 3.17 -23.70
CA PRO A 26 -26.90 2.34 -22.85
C PRO A 26 -26.11 1.30 -22.03
N ILE A 27 -24.89 0.92 -22.43
CA ILE A 27 -24.03 0.07 -21.62
C ILE A 27 -23.49 0.87 -20.44
N LYS A 28 -23.10 2.13 -20.69
CA LYS A 28 -22.62 3.05 -19.66
C LYS A 28 -23.72 3.35 -18.63
N GLU A 29 -24.95 3.63 -19.06
CA GLU A 29 -26.07 3.88 -18.13
C GLU A 29 -26.49 2.62 -17.38
N ARG A 30 -26.55 1.45 -18.03
CA ARG A 30 -26.84 0.19 -17.33
C ARG A 30 -25.80 -0.14 -16.27
N ASN A 31 -24.51 0.10 -16.52
CA ASN A 31 -23.47 -0.15 -15.53
C ASN A 31 -23.59 0.80 -14.33
N LYS A 32 -23.92 2.08 -14.60
CA LYS A 32 -24.20 3.09 -13.58
C LYS A 32 -25.45 2.76 -12.75
N GLU A 33 -26.53 2.29 -13.36
CA GLU A 33 -27.73 1.78 -12.67
C GLU A 33 -27.44 0.59 -11.75
N ASN A 34 -26.48 -0.26 -12.12
CA ASN A 34 -26.06 -1.42 -11.33
C ASN A 34 -24.98 -1.09 -10.27
N GLY A 35 -24.63 0.19 -10.08
CA GLY A 35 -23.63 0.61 -9.09
C GLY A 35 -22.19 0.23 -9.44
N TYR A 36 -21.94 -0.24 -10.67
CA TYR A 36 -20.57 -0.43 -11.16
C TYR A 36 -20.03 0.92 -11.62
N GLU A 37 -19.20 1.56 -10.80
CA GLU A 37 -18.40 2.67 -11.27
C GLU A 37 -17.45 2.14 -12.35
N ASP A 38 -17.55 2.68 -13.55
CA ASP A 38 -16.66 2.32 -14.65
C ASP A 38 -15.23 2.66 -14.21
N TYR A 39 -14.45 1.62 -13.92
CA TYR A 39 -13.06 1.72 -13.45
C TYR A 39 -12.25 2.70 -14.28
N TRP A 40 -12.47 2.76 -15.61
CA TRP A 40 -11.78 3.68 -16.50
C TRP A 40 -12.29 5.13 -16.40
N ASN A 41 -13.57 5.35 -16.08
CA ASN A 41 -14.07 6.69 -15.76
C ASN A 41 -13.48 7.19 -14.45
N TRP A 42 -13.44 6.35 -13.40
CA TRP A 42 -12.79 6.72 -12.15
C TRP A 42 -11.31 7.03 -12.37
N LEU A 43 -10.61 6.16 -13.11
CA LEU A 43 -9.18 6.28 -13.36
C LEU A 43 -8.84 7.59 -14.06
N TYR A 44 -9.60 7.99 -15.07
CA TYR A 44 -9.33 9.16 -15.91
C TYR A 44 -10.20 10.39 -15.60
N SER A 45 -10.92 10.40 -14.48
CA SER A 45 -11.84 11.48 -14.09
C SER A 45 -11.21 12.87 -13.97
N PHE A 46 -9.87 12.96 -13.89
CA PHE A 46 -9.13 14.22 -13.89
C PHE A 46 -9.01 14.87 -15.29
N ALA A 47 -9.22 14.11 -16.36
CA ALA A 47 -9.03 14.54 -17.74
C ALA A 47 -10.36 14.82 -18.46
N SER A 48 -10.31 15.62 -19.54
CA SER A 48 -11.47 15.85 -20.41
C SER A 48 -11.91 14.56 -21.12
N GLU A 49 -13.19 14.46 -21.52
CA GLU A 49 -13.73 13.25 -22.18
C GLU A 49 -12.90 12.81 -23.40
N GLU A 50 -12.40 13.77 -24.19
CA GLU A 50 -11.53 13.50 -25.33
C GLU A 50 -10.22 12.81 -24.90
N LYS A 51 -9.54 13.36 -23.89
CA LYS A 51 -8.31 12.76 -23.35
C LYS A 51 -8.58 11.41 -22.70
N GLN A 52 -9.71 11.24 -22.03
CA GLN A 52 -10.13 9.95 -21.46
C GLN A 52 -10.24 8.88 -22.57
N GLN A 53 -10.83 9.24 -23.72
CA GLN A 53 -10.92 8.33 -24.85
C GLN A 53 -9.53 8.00 -25.42
N GLN A 54 -8.67 8.99 -25.61
CA GLN A 54 -7.30 8.77 -26.10
C GLN A 54 -6.49 7.86 -25.16
N LEU A 55 -6.62 8.03 -23.84
CA LEU A 55 -5.97 7.15 -22.85
C LEU A 55 -6.51 5.71 -22.90
N ARG A 56 -7.82 5.53 -23.12
CA ARG A 56 -8.43 4.20 -23.31
C ARG A 56 -7.85 3.51 -24.55
N ASP A 57 -7.72 4.23 -25.65
CA ASP A 57 -7.15 3.70 -26.89
C ASP A 57 -5.67 3.30 -26.72
N VAL A 58 -4.89 4.11 -25.98
CA VAL A 58 -3.51 3.76 -25.59
C VAL A 58 -3.46 2.49 -24.75
N ASN A 59 -4.34 2.37 -23.75
CA ASN A 59 -4.38 1.17 -22.90
C ASN A 59 -4.82 -0.07 -23.68
N GLU A 60 -5.80 0.05 -24.57
CA GLU A 60 -6.25 -1.06 -25.41
C GLU A 60 -5.12 -1.56 -26.34
N SER A 61 -4.38 -0.65 -26.97
CA SER A 61 -3.23 -0.99 -27.80
C SER A 61 -2.13 -1.71 -27.00
N TYR A 62 -1.83 -1.21 -25.79
CA TYR A 62 -0.90 -1.85 -24.88
C TYR A 62 -1.35 -3.26 -24.49
N ASP A 63 -2.61 -3.44 -24.11
CA ASP A 63 -3.16 -4.75 -23.71
C ASP A 63 -3.15 -5.75 -24.87
N GLN A 64 -3.40 -5.30 -26.10
CA GLN A 64 -3.32 -6.14 -27.31
C GLN A 64 -1.88 -6.62 -27.56
N LYS A 65 -0.90 -5.72 -27.48
CA LYS A 65 0.53 -6.08 -27.63
C LYS A 65 0.98 -7.01 -26.51
N LEU A 66 0.59 -6.73 -25.27
CA LEU A 66 0.92 -7.54 -24.10
C LEU A 66 0.32 -8.95 -24.18
N GLN A 67 -0.92 -9.08 -24.63
CA GLN A 67 -1.56 -10.39 -24.87
C GLN A 67 -0.85 -11.22 -25.94
N ALA A 68 -0.19 -10.59 -26.92
CA ALA A 68 0.58 -11.31 -27.92
C ALA A 68 1.83 -11.98 -27.30
N LEU A 69 2.46 -11.32 -26.31
CA LEU A 69 3.61 -11.85 -25.57
C LEU A 69 3.20 -13.03 -24.66
N TYR A 70 2.07 -12.93 -23.96
CA TYR A 70 1.59 -14.01 -23.07
C TYR A 70 1.12 -15.30 -23.74
N ARG A 71 1.08 -15.38 -25.09
CA ARG A 71 0.72 -16.60 -25.81
C ARG A 71 1.87 -17.61 -25.92
N VAL A 72 3.07 -17.25 -25.49
CA VAL A 72 4.23 -18.14 -25.42
C VAL A 72 4.27 -18.80 -24.04
N SER A 73 4.43 -20.14 -24.01
CA SER A 73 4.17 -20.98 -22.82
C SER A 73 5.19 -20.83 -21.67
N MET A 74 6.28 -20.09 -21.86
CA MET A 74 7.29 -19.79 -20.84
C MET A 74 7.81 -18.36 -21.07
N ARG A 75 7.78 -17.53 -20.02
CA ARG A 75 8.43 -16.21 -20.01
C ARG A 75 9.94 -16.40 -19.91
N ASP A 76 10.67 -15.81 -20.85
CA ASP A 76 12.12 -15.67 -20.77
C ASP A 76 12.52 -14.21 -20.48
N ASP A 77 13.82 -13.94 -20.35
CA ASP A 77 14.34 -12.61 -20.05
C ASP A 77 14.06 -11.58 -21.16
N ASP A 78 13.87 -12.05 -22.40
CA ASP A 78 13.60 -11.18 -23.55
C ASP A 78 12.13 -10.75 -23.56
N ASP A 79 11.20 -11.63 -23.17
CA ASP A 79 9.81 -11.26 -22.89
C ASP A 79 9.73 -10.16 -21.83
N GLU A 80 10.54 -10.22 -20.77
CA GLU A 80 10.54 -9.18 -19.74
C GLU A 80 11.05 -7.83 -20.26
N LYS A 81 12.08 -7.83 -21.12
CA LYS A 81 12.59 -6.60 -21.75
C LYS A 81 11.54 -5.98 -22.66
N GLU A 82 10.83 -6.79 -23.44
CA GLU A 82 9.76 -6.31 -24.31
C GLU A 82 8.56 -5.80 -23.49
N ILE A 83 8.15 -6.47 -22.40
CA ILE A 83 7.12 -5.95 -21.49
C ILE A 83 7.51 -4.59 -20.93
N ARG A 84 8.75 -4.43 -20.43
CA ARG A 84 9.25 -3.14 -19.91
C ARG A 84 9.26 -2.07 -20.99
N LYS A 85 9.61 -2.42 -22.23
CA LYS A 85 9.57 -1.50 -23.38
C LYS A 85 8.14 -1.07 -23.70
N LEU A 86 7.19 -2.01 -23.75
CA LEU A 86 5.77 -1.70 -23.96
C LEU A 86 5.22 -0.78 -22.85
N GLN A 87 5.64 -0.99 -21.60
CA GLN A 87 5.26 -0.11 -20.49
C GLN A 87 5.79 1.32 -20.70
N ARG A 88 7.06 1.46 -21.12
CA ARG A 88 7.64 2.78 -21.45
C ARG A 88 6.92 3.45 -22.63
N GLU A 89 6.59 2.71 -23.68
CA GLU A 89 5.81 3.21 -24.82
C GLU A 89 4.43 3.72 -24.38
N LYS A 90 3.73 2.95 -23.52
CA LYS A 90 2.43 3.35 -22.96
C LYS A 90 2.55 4.64 -22.15
N LEU A 91 3.56 4.75 -21.28
CA LEU A 91 3.78 5.94 -20.46
C LEU A 91 4.11 7.17 -21.32
N ALA A 92 4.96 7.01 -22.34
CA ALA A 92 5.29 8.09 -23.28
C ALA A 92 4.07 8.56 -24.08
N ALA A 93 3.21 7.63 -24.53
CA ALA A 93 1.96 7.97 -25.21
C ALA A 93 1.00 8.75 -24.29
N ALA A 94 0.84 8.30 -23.04
CA ALA A 94 0.03 9.01 -22.05
C ALA A 94 0.58 10.43 -21.75
N ALA A 95 1.90 10.59 -21.64
CA ALA A 95 2.55 11.88 -21.42
C ALA A 95 2.37 12.85 -22.61
N GLY A 96 2.18 12.34 -23.84
CA GLY A 96 1.87 13.17 -25.01
C GLY A 96 0.42 13.67 -25.06
N ILE A 97 -0.49 13.02 -24.35
CA ILE A 97 -1.93 13.37 -24.27
C ILE A 97 -2.20 14.31 -23.08
N LEU A 98 -1.51 14.08 -21.98
CA LEU A 98 -1.75 14.73 -20.69
C LEU A 98 -0.84 15.94 -20.48
N SER A 99 -1.34 16.95 -19.77
CA SER A 99 -0.48 18.00 -19.20
C SER A 99 0.44 17.41 -18.13
N PRO A 100 1.52 18.11 -17.73
CA PRO A 100 2.38 17.64 -16.65
C PRO A 100 1.62 17.32 -15.35
N GLN A 101 0.64 18.13 -14.98
CA GLN A 101 -0.18 17.92 -13.78
C GLN A 101 -1.15 16.75 -13.93
N GLU A 102 -1.80 16.62 -15.10
CA GLU A 102 -2.68 15.49 -15.39
C GLU A 102 -1.90 14.17 -15.46
N PHE A 103 -0.67 14.20 -15.96
CA PHE A 103 0.22 13.04 -15.99
C PHE A 103 0.63 12.60 -14.58
N GLU A 104 0.93 13.54 -13.68
CA GLU A 104 1.17 13.21 -12.26
C GLU A 104 -0.04 12.49 -11.65
N GLU A 105 -1.26 12.99 -11.86
CA GLU A 105 -2.50 12.33 -11.40
C GLU A 105 -2.71 10.94 -12.03
N TYR A 106 -2.41 10.80 -13.32
CA TYR A 106 -2.44 9.52 -14.02
C TYR A 106 -1.49 8.51 -13.36
N GLU A 107 -0.25 8.91 -13.09
CA GLU A 107 0.73 8.00 -12.50
C GLU A 107 0.40 7.66 -11.04
N LEU A 108 -0.06 8.63 -10.24
CA LEU A 108 -0.51 8.38 -8.87
C LEU A 108 -1.63 7.34 -8.81
N ARG A 109 -2.45 7.23 -9.87
CA ARG A 109 -3.54 6.23 -9.95
C ARG A 109 -3.09 4.90 -10.55
N THR A 110 -2.17 4.91 -11.51
CA THR A 110 -1.84 3.73 -12.33
C THR A 110 -0.49 3.09 -12.05
N ALA A 111 0.49 3.82 -11.52
CA ALA A 111 1.84 3.32 -11.33
C ALA A 111 1.88 2.23 -10.24
N GLN A 112 2.66 1.18 -10.49
CA GLN A 112 2.82 0.07 -9.54
C GLN A 112 3.33 0.56 -8.18
N VAL A 113 4.30 1.48 -8.18
CA VAL A 113 4.83 2.08 -6.95
C VAL A 113 3.75 2.82 -6.16
N ALA A 114 2.79 3.48 -6.82
CA ALA A 114 1.67 4.15 -6.14
C ALA A 114 0.65 3.15 -5.57
N VAL A 115 0.38 2.05 -6.28
CA VAL A 115 -0.47 0.95 -5.79
C VAL A 115 0.14 0.31 -4.55
N GLN A 116 1.44 -0.03 -4.62
CA GLN A 116 2.16 -0.59 -3.49
C GLN A 116 2.18 0.39 -2.31
N LEU A 117 2.41 1.68 -2.58
CA LEU A 117 2.45 2.70 -1.55
C LEU A 117 1.11 2.81 -0.80
N ARG A 118 -0.03 2.74 -1.48
CA ARG A 118 -1.35 2.73 -0.81
C ARG A 118 -1.51 1.56 0.16
N HIS A 119 -1.00 0.39 -0.20
CA HIS A 119 -1.02 -0.79 0.68
C HIS A 119 -0.02 -0.67 1.84
N ASP A 120 1.15 -0.09 1.59
CA ASP A 120 2.19 0.08 2.61
C ASP A 120 1.82 1.15 3.65
N LEU A 121 1.08 2.19 3.23
CA LEU A 121 0.63 3.28 4.09
C LEU A 121 -0.74 3.03 4.72
N ASP A 122 -1.23 1.80 4.70
CA ASP A 122 -2.50 1.46 5.35
C ASP A 122 -2.42 1.80 6.86
N GLY A 123 -3.38 2.60 7.34
CA GLY A 123 -3.40 3.14 8.70
C GLY A 123 -2.40 4.27 9.00
N PHE A 124 -1.55 4.71 8.07
CA PHE A 124 -0.75 5.94 8.23
C PHE A 124 -1.59 7.20 7.98
N GLU A 125 -2.63 7.08 7.14
CA GLU A 125 -3.48 8.19 6.69
C GLU A 125 -2.64 9.39 6.20
N PRO A 126 -1.84 9.21 5.12
CA PRO A 126 -1.06 10.30 4.57
C PRO A 126 -1.98 11.40 4.03
N SER A 127 -1.60 12.66 4.23
CA SER A 127 -2.16 13.77 3.47
C SER A 127 -1.81 13.63 1.98
N ALA A 128 -2.53 14.33 1.11
CA ALA A 128 -2.25 14.33 -0.32
C ALA A 128 -0.81 14.77 -0.65
N GLN A 129 -0.26 15.73 0.11
CA GLN A 129 1.11 16.16 -0.07
C GLN A 129 2.11 15.09 0.38
N GLU A 130 1.93 14.52 1.58
CA GLU A 130 2.80 13.44 2.08
C GLU A 130 2.82 12.26 1.10
N PHE A 131 1.66 11.85 0.57
CA PHE A 131 1.58 10.77 -0.41
C PHE A 131 2.37 11.08 -1.68
N ARG A 132 2.22 12.30 -2.24
CA ARG A 132 2.93 12.72 -3.46
C ARG A 132 4.45 12.77 -3.27
N GLU A 133 4.91 13.30 -2.14
CA GLU A 133 6.35 13.37 -1.84
C GLU A 133 6.95 11.97 -1.67
N ILE A 134 6.31 11.09 -0.88
CA ILE A 134 6.79 9.71 -0.69
C ILE A 134 6.77 8.94 -2.02
N TYR A 135 5.72 9.13 -2.83
CA TYR A 135 5.63 8.56 -4.17
C TYR A 135 6.81 8.97 -5.06
N LYS A 136 7.14 10.26 -5.12
CA LYS A 136 8.27 10.78 -5.93
C LYS A 136 9.59 10.14 -5.50
N LEU A 137 9.85 10.08 -4.20
CA LEU A 137 11.06 9.48 -3.63
C LEU A 137 11.17 7.98 -3.96
N ARG A 138 10.09 7.22 -3.79
CA ARG A 138 10.07 5.78 -4.08
C ARG A 138 10.15 5.48 -5.57
N LYS A 139 9.51 6.30 -6.41
CA LYS A 139 9.55 6.16 -7.87
C LYS A 139 10.96 6.39 -8.41
N ALA A 140 11.62 7.47 -8.00
CA ALA A 140 12.99 7.78 -8.44
C ALA A 140 13.95 6.60 -8.19
N ARG A 141 13.82 5.94 -7.03
CA ARG A 141 14.56 4.72 -6.72
C ARG A 141 14.23 3.56 -7.66
N GLU A 142 12.97 3.34 -8.00
CA GLU A 142 12.59 2.24 -8.89
C GLU A 142 13.12 2.46 -10.32
N ASP A 143 13.09 3.70 -10.81
CA ASP A 143 13.67 4.07 -12.11
C ASP A 143 15.19 3.84 -12.14
N ASP A 144 15.90 4.14 -11.05
CA ASP A 144 17.34 3.88 -10.90
C ASP A 144 17.67 2.38 -10.81
N LEU A 145 16.75 1.57 -10.28
CA LEU A 145 16.95 0.14 -10.02
C LEU A 145 16.39 -0.79 -11.11
N ALA A 146 15.72 -0.26 -12.13
CA ALA A 146 15.07 -1.03 -13.20
C ALA A 146 16.03 -1.86 -14.10
N TYR A 147 17.34 -1.89 -13.79
CA TYR A 147 18.31 -2.75 -14.44
C TYR A 147 18.28 -4.16 -13.83
N VAL A 148 18.21 -5.17 -14.70
CA VAL A 148 18.11 -6.61 -14.34
C VAL A 148 19.04 -6.94 -13.18
N SER A 149 18.47 -7.48 -12.10
CA SER A 149 19.23 -7.87 -10.93
C SER A 149 20.00 -9.15 -11.20
N ASP A 150 21.27 -9.01 -11.56
CA ASP A 150 22.23 -10.09 -11.44
C ASP A 150 22.39 -10.42 -9.93
N PRO A 151 22.03 -11.64 -9.48
CA PRO A 151 22.20 -12.05 -8.09
C PRO A 151 23.67 -12.06 -7.65
N ASP A 152 24.60 -12.20 -8.60
CA ASP A 152 26.05 -12.33 -8.33
C ASP A 152 26.77 -10.97 -8.39
N ASP A 153 26.07 -9.87 -8.71
CA ASP A 153 26.60 -8.50 -8.70
C ASP A 153 26.52 -7.87 -7.30
N GLU A 154 27.53 -8.13 -6.47
CA GLU A 154 27.64 -7.54 -5.12
C GLU A 154 27.58 -6.01 -5.12
N ASP A 155 28.17 -5.34 -6.13
CA ASP A 155 28.16 -3.89 -6.26
C ASP A 155 26.73 -3.38 -6.55
N GLY A 156 25.99 -4.10 -7.40
CA GLY A 156 24.56 -3.88 -7.65
C GLY A 156 23.70 -4.05 -6.40
N GLN A 157 23.96 -5.09 -5.60
CA GLN A 157 23.26 -5.29 -4.32
C GLN A 157 23.54 -4.16 -3.33
N ASN A 158 24.80 -3.74 -3.19
CA ASN A 158 25.19 -2.65 -2.31
C ASN A 158 24.55 -1.31 -2.74
N LYS A 159 24.50 -1.03 -4.05
CA LYS A 159 23.79 0.15 -4.58
C LYS A 159 22.29 0.11 -4.24
N ARG A 160 21.64 -1.06 -4.36
CA ARG A 160 20.21 -1.23 -3.99
C ARG A 160 19.98 -0.93 -2.51
N LEU A 161 20.77 -1.52 -1.62
CA LEU A 161 20.67 -1.32 -0.17
C LEU A 161 20.88 0.14 0.21
N LYS A 162 21.87 0.79 -0.41
CA LYS A 162 22.12 2.22 -0.22
C LYS A 162 20.96 3.07 -0.71
N ALA A 163 20.42 2.80 -1.91
CA ALA A 163 19.29 3.54 -2.45
C ALA A 163 18.03 3.41 -1.58
N VAL A 164 17.79 2.24 -0.98
CA VAL A 164 16.71 2.06 0.02
C VAL A 164 16.95 2.96 1.24
N THR A 165 18.16 2.94 1.79
CA THR A 165 18.52 3.75 2.97
C THR A 165 18.42 5.25 2.69
N ASP A 166 18.91 5.70 1.53
CA ASP A 166 18.90 7.10 1.13
C ASP A 166 17.46 7.61 0.93
N VAL A 167 16.56 6.80 0.37
CA VAL A 167 15.14 7.12 0.26
C VAL A 167 14.48 7.24 1.63
N GLU A 168 14.73 6.31 2.54
CA GLU A 168 14.18 6.36 3.90
C GLU A 168 14.64 7.60 4.67
N GLN A 169 15.91 8.01 4.50
CA GLN A 169 16.40 9.27 5.06
C GLN A 169 15.71 10.49 4.46
N GLN A 170 15.47 10.51 3.16
CA GLN A 170 14.73 11.60 2.50
C GLN A 170 13.27 11.65 2.97
N ILE A 171 12.60 10.51 3.11
CA ILE A 171 11.24 10.43 3.66
C ILE A 171 11.22 11.00 5.09
N LYS A 172 12.20 10.66 5.92
CA LYS A 172 12.34 11.21 7.28
C LYS A 172 12.53 12.73 7.29
N GLN A 173 13.33 13.27 6.37
CA GLN A 173 13.53 14.72 6.26
C GLN A 173 12.23 15.44 5.83
N THR A 174 11.48 14.85 4.89
CA THR A 174 10.22 15.41 4.40
C THR A 174 9.11 15.37 5.45
N LEU A 175 8.97 14.25 6.16
CA LEU A 175 7.88 14.06 7.14
C LEU A 175 8.21 14.66 8.52
N GLY A 176 9.49 14.80 8.85
CA GLY A 176 9.94 15.08 10.20
C GLY A 176 9.85 13.86 11.13
N ALA A 177 10.47 13.96 12.30
CA ALA A 177 10.71 12.81 13.18
C ALA A 177 9.42 12.12 13.66
N GLN A 178 8.38 12.88 14.00
CA GLN A 178 7.14 12.31 14.54
C GLN A 178 6.36 11.55 13.47
N ARG A 179 6.10 12.17 12.31
CA ARG A 179 5.37 11.48 11.23
C ARG A 179 6.17 10.36 10.59
N PHE A 180 7.51 10.47 10.59
CA PHE A 180 8.35 9.35 10.16
C PHE A 180 8.16 8.11 11.05
N ALA A 181 8.02 8.27 12.37
CA ALA A 181 7.74 7.14 13.26
C ALA A 181 6.41 6.47 12.93
N GLU A 182 5.35 7.24 12.66
CA GLU A 182 4.05 6.70 12.22
C GLU A 182 4.14 6.01 10.85
N TYR A 183 4.94 6.55 9.93
CA TYR A 183 5.24 5.91 8.65
C TYR A 183 5.96 4.56 8.84
N GLU A 184 6.91 4.47 9.79
CA GLU A 184 7.56 3.21 10.15
C GLU A 184 6.57 2.21 10.76
N TYR A 185 5.62 2.68 11.58
CA TYR A 185 4.58 1.81 12.15
C TYR A 185 3.75 1.14 11.06
N ALA A 186 3.37 1.88 10.01
CA ALA A 186 2.59 1.34 8.89
C ALA A 186 3.30 0.16 8.18
N GLN A 187 4.62 0.05 8.29
CA GLN A 187 5.37 -1.08 7.75
C GLN A 187 5.38 -2.31 8.68
N ASP A 188 5.09 -2.14 9.97
CA ASP A 188 5.11 -3.22 10.96
C ASP A 188 3.86 -4.10 10.87
N HIS A 189 4.05 -5.41 10.83
CA HIS A 189 2.94 -6.38 10.73
C HIS A 189 1.97 -6.30 11.92
N SER A 190 2.47 -6.10 13.13
CA SER A 190 1.64 -6.00 14.34
C SER A 190 0.83 -4.71 14.39
N TYR A 191 1.32 -3.64 13.76
CA TYR A 191 0.55 -2.41 13.54
C TYR A 191 -0.58 -2.66 12.53
N LYS A 192 -0.30 -3.35 11.41
CA LYS A 192 -1.33 -3.70 10.42
C LYS A 192 -2.46 -4.55 11.03
N GLU A 193 -2.15 -5.49 11.93
CA GLU A 193 -3.16 -6.26 12.65
C GLU A 193 -4.04 -5.40 13.58
N LEU A 194 -3.46 -4.37 14.18
CA LEU A 194 -4.19 -3.39 15.00
C LEU A 194 -5.13 -2.55 14.13
N VAL A 195 -4.64 -2.00 13.01
CA VAL A 195 -5.46 -1.25 12.04
C VAL A 195 -6.62 -2.10 11.55
N ARG A 196 -6.38 -3.34 11.11
CA ARG A 196 -7.44 -4.28 10.68
C ARG A 196 -8.47 -4.58 11.77
N SER A 197 -8.05 -4.60 13.04
CA SER A 197 -8.96 -4.82 14.16
C SER A 197 -9.86 -3.61 14.43
N LEU A 198 -9.32 -2.41 14.24
CA LEU A 198 -10.06 -1.15 14.31
C LEU A 198 -11.04 -0.99 13.14
N SER A 199 -10.59 -1.19 11.90
CA SER A 199 -11.44 -1.07 10.70
C SER A 199 -12.64 -2.03 10.73
N ARG A 200 -12.46 -3.27 11.23
CA ARG A 200 -13.57 -4.23 11.40
C ARG A 200 -14.63 -3.81 12.42
N ASN A 201 -14.35 -2.79 13.23
CA ASN A 201 -15.27 -2.24 14.21
C ASN A 201 -15.58 -0.76 13.93
N ASP A 202 -15.40 -0.31 12.68
CA ASP A 202 -15.67 1.05 12.23
C ASP A 202 -14.97 2.12 13.08
N MET A 203 -13.76 1.81 13.58
CA MET A 203 -12.97 2.72 14.40
C MET A 203 -11.90 3.47 13.59
N PRO A 204 -11.58 4.73 13.96
CA PRO A 204 -10.52 5.50 13.31
C PRO A 204 -9.14 4.84 13.42
N SER A 205 -8.36 4.85 12.33
CA SER A 205 -7.02 4.23 12.34
C SER A 205 -6.01 5.00 13.20
N MET A 206 -6.24 6.30 13.46
CA MET A 206 -5.44 7.09 14.42
C MET A 206 -5.40 6.49 15.83
N LEU A 207 -6.39 5.67 16.22
CA LEU A 207 -6.33 4.92 17.48
C LEU A 207 -5.22 3.86 17.48
N ALA A 208 -4.83 3.36 16.30
CA ALA A 208 -3.71 2.44 16.13
C ALA A 208 -2.40 3.11 16.51
N ASN A 209 -2.15 4.35 16.07
CA ASN A 209 -0.94 5.11 16.43
C ASN A 209 -0.76 5.16 17.95
N LYS A 210 -1.80 5.61 18.66
CA LYS A 210 -1.77 5.70 20.14
C LYS A 210 -1.55 4.34 20.81
N ALA A 211 -2.27 3.31 20.38
CA ALA A 211 -2.12 1.98 20.95
C ALA A 211 -0.74 1.36 20.62
N TYR A 212 -0.15 1.69 19.47
CA TYR A 212 1.19 1.26 19.09
C TYR A 212 2.28 2.00 19.87
N GLU A 213 2.12 3.30 20.13
CA GLU A 213 3.00 4.06 21.04
C GLU A 213 2.97 3.48 22.46
N MET A 214 1.79 3.07 22.95
CA MET A 214 1.67 2.40 24.25
C MET A 214 2.40 1.06 24.26
N LYS A 215 2.30 0.29 23.17
CA LYS A 215 3.06 -0.95 22.98
C LYS A 215 4.56 -0.70 23.06
N THR A 216 5.08 0.20 22.23
CA THR A 216 6.52 0.46 22.17
C THR A 216 7.05 1.00 23.51
N GLY A 217 6.30 1.88 24.17
CA GLY A 217 6.61 2.38 25.51
C GLY A 217 6.65 1.28 26.57
N ALA A 218 5.66 0.39 26.57
CA ALA A 218 5.60 -0.75 27.50
C ALA A 218 6.74 -1.74 27.27
N GLU A 219 7.05 -2.07 26.01
CA GLU A 219 8.16 -2.96 25.66
C GLU A 219 9.50 -2.36 26.08
N GLN A 220 9.72 -1.07 25.86
CA GLN A 220 10.93 -0.37 26.31
C GLN A 220 11.04 -0.35 27.84
N ALA A 221 9.95 -0.05 28.55
CA ALA A 221 9.93 -0.08 30.02
C ALA A 221 10.23 -1.49 30.57
N ALA A 222 9.61 -2.52 29.99
CA ALA A 222 9.84 -3.90 30.37
C ALA A 222 11.29 -4.35 30.11
N ARG A 223 11.89 -3.91 28.99
CA ARG A 223 13.32 -4.14 28.71
C ARG A 223 14.21 -3.52 29.77
N ARG A 224 13.97 -2.26 30.15
CA ARG A 224 14.74 -1.56 31.20
C ARG A 224 14.68 -2.29 32.54
N VAL A 225 13.46 -2.69 32.97
CA VAL A 225 13.26 -3.44 34.22
C VAL A 225 14.00 -4.79 34.21
N ARG A 226 14.05 -5.47 33.05
CA ARG A 226 14.77 -6.75 32.93
C ARG A 226 16.28 -6.59 33.01
N SER A 227 16.82 -5.53 32.42
CA SER A 227 18.25 -5.22 32.46
C SER A 227 18.71 -4.57 33.76
N ASP A 228 17.78 -4.20 34.66
CA ASP A 228 18.13 -3.58 35.93
C ASP A 228 18.64 -4.63 36.93
N GLU A 229 19.95 -4.61 37.15
CA GLU A 229 20.65 -5.49 38.09
C GLU A 229 20.45 -5.09 39.56
N SER A 230 19.98 -3.87 39.82
CA SER A 230 19.70 -3.41 41.20
C SER A 230 18.42 -4.00 41.78
N LEU A 231 17.54 -4.55 40.93
CA LEU A 231 16.28 -5.19 41.35
C LEU A 231 16.48 -6.67 41.68
N SER A 232 15.91 -7.09 42.81
CA SER A 232 15.69 -8.52 43.08
C SER A 232 14.76 -9.15 42.04
N VAL A 233 14.77 -10.48 41.96
CA VAL A 233 13.89 -11.23 41.05
C VAL A 233 12.42 -10.94 41.34
N GLU A 234 12.07 -10.85 42.63
CA GLU A 234 10.72 -10.54 43.11
C GLU A 234 10.30 -9.12 42.72
N GLN A 235 11.15 -8.12 42.98
CA GLN A 235 10.88 -6.72 42.59
C GLN A 235 10.74 -6.57 41.08
N ARG A 236 11.60 -7.25 40.31
CA ARG A 236 11.55 -7.26 38.84
C ARG A 236 10.22 -7.84 38.36
N ASN A 237 9.80 -8.98 38.93
CA ASN A 237 8.55 -9.63 38.53
C ASN A 237 7.32 -8.76 38.85
N GLU A 238 7.28 -8.13 40.02
CA GLU A 238 6.18 -7.21 40.39
C GLU A 238 6.15 -5.96 39.50
N ALA A 239 7.31 -5.38 39.18
CA ALA A 239 7.38 -4.25 38.24
C ALA A 239 6.88 -4.63 36.83
N LEU A 240 7.26 -5.81 36.33
CA LEU A 240 6.79 -6.30 35.02
C LEU A 240 5.28 -6.58 35.02
N LYS A 241 4.72 -7.12 36.10
CA LYS A 241 3.26 -7.28 36.26
C LYS A 241 2.54 -5.94 36.27
N ALA A 242 3.10 -4.93 36.95
CA ALA A 242 2.53 -3.58 36.97
C ALA A 242 2.54 -2.94 35.58
N ILE A 243 3.64 -3.05 34.82
CA ILE A 243 3.73 -2.59 33.43
C ILE A 243 2.65 -3.28 32.57
N HIS A 244 2.53 -4.60 32.70
CA HIS A 244 1.50 -5.35 31.97
C HIS A 244 0.08 -4.86 32.30
N ALA A 245 -0.25 -4.75 33.60
CA ALA A 245 -1.59 -4.36 34.05
C ALA A 245 -1.97 -2.94 33.61
N GLU A 246 -1.05 -1.97 33.73
CA GLU A 246 -1.32 -0.59 33.31
C GLU A 246 -1.43 -0.48 31.79
N THR A 247 -0.60 -1.22 31.04
CA THR A 247 -0.68 -1.25 29.58
C THR A 247 -2.00 -1.86 29.10
N GLU A 248 -2.42 -2.99 29.67
CA GLU A 248 -3.72 -3.62 29.34
C GLU A 248 -4.89 -2.68 29.67
N LYS A 249 -4.87 -2.04 30.83
CA LYS A 249 -5.89 -1.06 31.23
C LYS A 249 -5.94 0.12 30.26
N GLY A 250 -4.80 0.70 29.91
CA GLY A 250 -4.74 1.83 29.00
C GLY A 250 -5.20 1.48 27.57
N LEU A 251 -4.77 0.33 27.04
CA LEU A 251 -5.24 -0.14 25.73
C LEU A 251 -6.75 -0.39 25.72
N ARG A 252 -7.30 -0.93 26.81
CA ARG A 252 -8.74 -1.15 26.96
C ARG A 252 -9.52 0.15 27.04
N GLN A 253 -8.99 1.18 27.71
CA GLN A 253 -9.58 2.51 27.72
C GLN A 253 -9.58 3.16 26.33
N GLN A 254 -8.49 2.99 25.57
CA GLN A 254 -8.33 3.60 24.25
C GLN A 254 -9.14 2.91 23.15
N LEU A 255 -9.18 1.57 23.16
CA LEU A 255 -9.82 0.76 22.13
C LEU A 255 -11.27 0.37 22.49
N GLY A 256 -11.63 0.43 23.78
CA GLY A 256 -12.87 -0.14 24.29
C GLY A 256 -12.82 -1.66 24.45
N GLU A 257 -13.66 -2.20 25.33
CA GLU A 257 -13.63 -3.61 25.75
C GLU A 257 -13.74 -4.60 24.58
N LYS A 258 -14.69 -4.34 23.66
CA LYS A 258 -14.97 -5.22 22.52
C LYS A 258 -13.75 -5.31 21.57
N VAL A 259 -13.20 -4.17 21.19
CA VAL A 259 -12.08 -4.10 20.23
C VAL A 259 -10.80 -4.59 20.88
N PHE A 260 -10.52 -4.20 22.12
CA PHE A 260 -9.39 -4.71 22.88
C PHE A 260 -9.42 -6.24 22.99
N SER A 261 -10.57 -6.83 23.34
CA SER A 261 -10.75 -8.29 23.40
C SER A 261 -10.49 -8.97 22.06
N SER A 262 -10.93 -8.38 20.94
CA SER A 262 -10.64 -8.89 19.60
C SER A 262 -9.16 -8.79 19.26
N TYR A 263 -8.56 -7.63 19.51
CA TYR A 263 -7.15 -7.38 19.26
C TYR A 263 -6.24 -8.32 20.04
N LYS A 264 -6.54 -8.59 21.32
CA LYS A 264 -5.78 -9.54 22.17
C LYS A 264 -5.67 -10.94 21.55
N ARG A 265 -6.67 -11.36 20.75
CA ARG A 265 -6.71 -12.67 20.09
C ARG A 265 -5.98 -12.70 18.75
N SER A 266 -5.84 -11.57 18.05
CA SER A 266 -5.26 -11.52 16.69
C SER A 266 -3.86 -10.92 16.64
N GLY A 267 -3.59 -9.85 17.40
CA GLY A 267 -2.34 -9.08 17.33
C GLY A 267 -1.75 -8.69 18.68
N GLY A 268 -2.48 -8.86 19.78
CA GLY A 268 -2.07 -8.46 21.13
C GLY A 268 -1.20 -9.47 21.89
N PHE A 269 -0.66 -10.50 21.23
CA PHE A 269 0.14 -11.55 21.88
C PHE A 269 1.38 -11.01 22.61
N TRP A 270 1.91 -9.88 22.16
CA TRP A 270 3.06 -9.20 22.76
C TRP A 270 2.81 -8.79 24.22
N LEU A 271 1.56 -8.55 24.63
CA LEU A 271 1.22 -8.27 26.03
C LEU A 271 1.67 -9.40 26.94
N ASN A 272 1.49 -10.65 26.51
CA ASN A 272 1.90 -11.83 27.28
C ASN A 272 3.42 -11.93 27.47
N ASN A 273 4.19 -11.16 26.70
CA ASN A 273 5.65 -11.10 26.81
C ASN A 273 6.11 -9.97 27.73
N LEU A 274 5.22 -9.13 28.28
CA LEU A 274 5.59 -8.06 29.22
C LEU A 274 5.87 -8.61 30.62
N ALA A 275 5.06 -9.55 31.09
CA ALA A 275 5.19 -10.17 32.41
C ALA A 275 5.57 -11.65 32.30
N PRO A 276 6.26 -12.23 33.31
CA PRO A 276 6.47 -13.66 33.39
C PRO A 276 5.13 -14.39 33.37
N ARG A 277 5.03 -15.49 32.61
CA ARG A 277 3.87 -16.38 32.69
C ARG A 277 3.83 -16.99 34.07
N GLU A 278 2.69 -16.92 34.76
CA GLU A 278 2.51 -17.70 35.98
C GLU A 278 2.65 -19.18 35.65
N THR A 279 3.76 -19.78 36.08
CA THR A 279 3.87 -21.23 36.12
C THR A 279 2.89 -21.68 37.20
N ILE A 280 1.70 -22.12 36.78
CA ILE A 280 0.80 -22.87 37.66
C ILE A 280 1.57 -24.11 38.09
N ARG A 281 2.17 -24.07 39.29
CA ARG A 281 2.60 -25.29 39.97
C ARG A 281 1.32 -26.06 40.25
N ARG A 282 1.07 -27.11 39.48
CA ARG A 282 0.01 -28.07 39.82
C ARG A 282 0.33 -28.63 41.22
N PRO A 283 -0.66 -28.68 42.12
CA PRO A 283 -0.47 -29.19 43.48
C PRO A 283 0.00 -30.65 43.48
#